data_AF-A0A1Z8LP78-F1
#
_entry.id   AF-A0A1Z8LP78-F1
#
_cell.length_a   1.000
_cell.length_b   1.000
_cell.length_c   1.000
_cell.angle_alpha   90.00
_cell.angle_beta   90.00
_cell.angle_gamma   90.00
#
_symmetry.space_group_name_H-M   'P 1'
#
loop_
_entity.id
_entity.type
_entity.pdbx_description
1 polymer ?
#
loop_
_entity_poly.entity_id
_entity_poly.type
_entity_poly.pdbx_seq_one_letter_code
_entity_poly.pdbx_strand_id
1 'polypeptide(L)'
;MNVIRKPKTSDVTTGALPSSCKIFVEGSGHTDVRVPMREISLHESANEPPIIVYDTSGAYTDTSADIDLERGLSPIREDWIIGRGDVEEYLGRKVKPEDNGNIADNKLVDEFPNKRLPVRGKSGKPVSQYHYAKQGIITPEMEFVAIRENMAREHDPEAARRSIEDAESFGAEIPLYVTPEFVRDELAKGRAIIPNNINHPESEPMAIGRNFLVKINANIGNSAVTSSVAEEVEKMVWAIRWGADTVMDLSTGRKRLVKILFYLL
;
A
#
# COMPACT_ATOMS: atom_id res chain seq x y z
N MET A 1 23.86 -20.63 -10.50
CA MET A 1 23.53 -19.75 -11.64
C MET A 1 22.36 -18.88 -11.21
N ASN A 2 22.50 -17.56 -11.17
CA ASN A 2 21.38 -16.69 -10.84
C ASN A 2 20.36 -16.82 -11.97
N VAL A 3 19.19 -17.40 -11.68
CA VAL A 3 18.17 -17.65 -12.70
C VAL A 3 17.55 -16.31 -13.09
N ILE A 4 17.81 -15.90 -14.33
CA ILE A 4 17.22 -14.74 -14.99
C ILE A 4 15.90 -15.21 -15.59
N ARG A 5 14.90 -15.45 -14.75
CA ARG A 5 13.55 -15.80 -15.22
C ARG A 5 12.52 -14.85 -14.63
N LYS A 6 11.43 -14.67 -15.38
CA LYS A 6 10.25 -13.98 -14.87
C LYS A 6 9.73 -14.68 -13.60
N PRO A 7 9.31 -13.90 -12.59
CA PRO A 7 8.63 -14.46 -11.43
C PRO A 7 7.29 -15.05 -11.87
N LYS A 8 6.90 -16.15 -11.26
CA LYS A 8 5.61 -16.82 -11.45
C LYS A 8 4.81 -16.74 -10.16
N THR A 9 3.49 -16.84 -10.23
CA THR A 9 2.63 -16.88 -9.02
C THR A 9 3.04 -17.99 -8.05
N SER A 10 3.56 -19.12 -8.54
CA SER A 10 4.09 -20.20 -7.70
C SER A 10 5.35 -19.83 -6.90
N ASP A 11 5.99 -18.71 -7.23
CA ASP A 11 7.19 -18.25 -6.55
C ASP A 11 6.87 -17.38 -5.32
N VAL A 12 5.60 -17.00 -5.11
CA VAL A 12 5.18 -16.13 -4.01
C VAL A 12 4.17 -16.78 -3.08
N THR A 13 4.27 -16.46 -1.79
CA THR A 13 3.33 -16.95 -0.77
C THR A 13 1.97 -16.27 -0.92
N THR A 14 0.95 -17.06 -1.22
CA THR A 14 -0.45 -16.63 -1.32
C THR A 14 -1.37 -17.42 -0.39
N GLY A 15 -2.62 -16.97 -0.29
CA GLY A 15 -3.67 -17.63 0.48
C GLY A 15 -3.89 -17.00 1.86
N ALA A 16 -5.06 -17.27 2.42
CA ALA A 16 -5.51 -16.71 3.69
C ALA A 16 -4.51 -16.98 4.83
N LEU A 17 -4.48 -16.08 5.81
CA LEU A 17 -3.78 -16.31 7.07
C LEU A 17 -4.59 -17.28 7.94
N PRO A 18 -3.95 -18.15 8.76
CA PRO A 18 -4.64 -19.15 9.57
C PRO A 18 -5.78 -18.55 10.40
N SER A 19 -6.94 -19.23 10.39
CA SER A 19 -8.14 -18.84 11.15
C SER A 19 -8.62 -17.41 10.91
N SER A 20 -8.37 -16.86 9.71
CA SER A 20 -8.81 -15.52 9.36
C SER A 20 -9.14 -15.40 7.88
N CYS A 21 -9.98 -14.42 7.54
CA CYS A 21 -10.33 -14.09 6.17
C CYS A 21 -10.11 -12.60 5.89
N LYS A 22 -9.89 -12.29 4.61
CA LYS A 22 -9.91 -10.91 4.12
C LYS A 22 -11.36 -10.44 4.10
N ILE A 23 -11.61 -9.25 4.64
CA ILE A 23 -12.87 -8.55 4.51
C ILE A 23 -12.63 -7.16 3.91
N PHE A 24 -13.68 -6.55 3.37
CA PHE A 24 -13.63 -5.20 2.82
C PHE A 24 -14.71 -4.34 3.47
N VAL A 25 -14.31 -3.20 4.02
CA VAL A 25 -15.23 -2.19 4.56
C VAL A 25 -15.46 -1.14 3.48
N GLU A 26 -16.72 -0.91 3.13
CA GLU A 26 -17.10 0.03 2.07
C GLU A 26 -17.02 1.49 2.54
N GLY A 27 -16.63 2.38 1.62
CA GLY A 27 -16.68 3.82 1.81
C GLY A 27 -18.11 4.33 1.90
N SER A 28 -18.31 5.36 2.72
CA SER A 28 -19.59 6.03 2.90
C SER A 28 -19.75 7.26 1.99
N GLY A 29 -18.64 7.94 1.68
CA GLY A 29 -18.59 9.14 0.84
C GLY A 29 -18.20 8.83 -0.61
N HIS A 30 -17.27 7.90 -0.81
CA HIS A 30 -16.83 7.42 -2.13
C HIS A 30 -17.21 5.94 -2.29
N THR A 31 -18.18 5.65 -3.16
CA THR A 31 -18.80 4.31 -3.33
C THR A 31 -17.86 3.25 -3.89
N ASP A 32 -16.73 3.67 -4.46
CA ASP A 32 -15.69 2.84 -5.03
C ASP A 32 -14.53 2.56 -4.05
N VAL A 33 -14.55 3.17 -2.86
CA VAL A 33 -13.61 2.86 -1.78
C VAL A 33 -14.00 1.55 -1.11
N ARG A 34 -13.08 0.59 -1.13
CA ARG A 34 -13.17 -0.67 -0.37
C ARG A 34 -11.89 -0.91 0.40
N VAL A 35 -11.98 -0.87 1.72
CA VAL A 35 -10.82 -0.89 2.60
C VAL A 35 -10.58 -2.30 3.13
N PRO A 36 -9.43 -2.92 2.81
CA PRO A 36 -9.13 -4.28 3.25
C PRO A 36 -8.81 -4.30 4.74
N MET A 37 -9.41 -5.26 5.43
CA MET A 37 -9.10 -5.63 6.80
C MET A 37 -9.05 -7.16 6.90
N ARG A 38 -8.64 -7.66 8.06
CA ARG A 38 -8.65 -9.09 8.33
C ARG A 38 -9.55 -9.39 9.51
N GLU A 39 -10.47 -10.33 9.32
CA GLU A 39 -11.36 -10.81 10.35
C GLU A 39 -10.81 -12.13 10.90
N ILE A 40 -10.67 -12.21 12.22
CA ILE A 40 -10.23 -13.41 12.94
C ILE A 40 -11.43 -13.99 13.68
N SER A 41 -11.85 -15.18 13.26
CA SER A 41 -12.92 -15.90 13.95
C SER A 41 -12.42 -16.45 15.28
N LEU A 42 -13.21 -16.24 16.33
CA LEU A 42 -12.98 -16.84 17.65
C LEU A 42 -13.73 -18.17 17.75
N HIS A 43 -13.33 -19.02 18.69
CA HIS A 43 -14.03 -20.28 18.93
C HIS A 43 -15.46 -19.99 19.43
N GLU A 44 -16.45 -20.76 18.96
CA GLU A 44 -17.87 -20.52 19.26
C GLU A 44 -18.15 -20.45 20.77
N SER A 45 -17.43 -21.23 21.58
CA SER A 45 -17.59 -21.21 23.04
C SER A 45 -17.19 -19.89 23.72
N ALA A 46 -16.46 -19.01 23.04
CA ALA A 46 -16.12 -17.68 23.54
C ALA A 46 -17.36 -16.76 23.55
N ASN A 47 -18.35 -17.00 22.68
CA ASN A 47 -19.52 -16.12 22.48
C ASN A 47 -19.14 -14.65 22.25
N GLU A 48 -18.04 -14.43 21.53
CA GLU A 48 -17.52 -13.10 21.18
C GLU A 48 -17.59 -12.89 19.66
N PRO A 49 -17.81 -11.66 19.19
CA PRO A 49 -17.75 -11.35 17.77
C PRO A 49 -16.32 -11.57 17.23
N PRO A 50 -16.17 -11.76 15.90
CA PRO A 50 -14.86 -11.81 15.29
C PRO A 50 -14.04 -10.53 15.55
N ILE A 51 -12.73 -10.68 15.65
CA ILE A 51 -11.82 -9.54 15.83
C ILE A 51 -11.40 -9.05 14.46
N ILE A 52 -11.67 -7.78 14.18
CA ILE A 52 -11.21 -7.10 12.96
C ILE A 52 -9.88 -6.43 13.25
N VAL A 53 -8.88 -6.70 12.41
CA VAL A 53 -7.53 -6.14 12.55
C VAL A 53 -7.05 -5.51 11.25
N TYR A 54 -6.11 -4.57 11.40
CA TYR A 54 -5.37 -4.01 10.29
C TYR A 54 -4.67 -5.12 9.48
N ASP A 55 -4.69 -4.99 8.15
CA ASP A 55 -4.08 -5.97 7.26
C ASP A 55 -3.38 -5.26 6.10
N THR A 56 -2.06 -5.45 6.00
CA THR A 56 -1.20 -4.89 4.95
C THR A 56 -0.89 -5.88 3.83
N SER A 57 -1.36 -7.13 3.95
CA SER A 57 -0.97 -8.22 3.04
C SER A 57 -1.48 -8.10 1.61
N GLY A 58 -2.30 -7.08 1.32
CA GLY A 58 -2.84 -6.80 0.00
C GLY A 58 -3.68 -7.95 -0.57
N ALA A 59 -3.73 -8.05 -1.89
CA ALA A 59 -4.47 -9.09 -2.61
C ALA A 59 -3.95 -10.52 -2.36
N TYR A 60 -2.72 -10.69 -1.84
CA TYR A 60 -2.09 -12.01 -1.72
C TYR A 60 -2.74 -12.94 -0.68
N THR A 61 -3.49 -12.40 0.27
CA THR A 61 -4.29 -13.18 1.24
C THR A 61 -5.78 -13.22 0.92
N ASP A 62 -6.21 -12.49 -0.11
CA ASP A 62 -7.59 -12.53 -0.61
C ASP A 62 -7.75 -13.79 -1.49
N THR A 63 -8.58 -14.73 -1.05
CA THR A 63 -8.84 -15.98 -1.77
C THR A 63 -9.67 -15.80 -3.03
N SER A 64 -10.27 -14.62 -3.23
CA SER A 64 -11.01 -14.27 -4.44
C SER A 64 -10.15 -13.54 -5.48
N ALA A 65 -8.93 -13.11 -5.11
CA ALA A 65 -8.04 -12.39 -6.00
C ALA A 65 -7.33 -13.33 -6.99
N ASP A 66 -7.30 -12.92 -8.26
CA ASP A 66 -6.53 -13.60 -9.32
C ASP A 66 -5.12 -12.98 -9.39
N ILE A 67 -4.15 -13.64 -8.75
CA ILE A 67 -2.76 -13.17 -8.66
C ILE A 67 -1.95 -13.63 -9.87
N ASP A 68 -1.57 -12.66 -10.70
CA ASP A 68 -0.68 -12.85 -11.84
C ASP A 68 0.45 -11.82 -11.81
N LEU A 69 1.67 -12.28 -11.56
CA LEU A 69 2.87 -11.43 -11.46
C LEU A 69 3.34 -10.87 -12.81
N GLU A 70 2.84 -11.36 -13.94
CA GLU A 70 3.09 -10.72 -15.24
C GLU A 70 2.06 -9.63 -15.51
N ARG A 71 0.82 -9.78 -15.03
CA ARG A 71 -0.22 -8.75 -15.15
C ARG A 71 -0.01 -7.59 -14.17
N GLY A 72 0.52 -7.89 -12.98
CA GLY A 72 0.55 -6.97 -11.84
C GLY A 72 -0.76 -6.98 -11.06
N LEU A 73 -0.77 -6.24 -9.95
CA LEU A 73 -1.96 -6.05 -9.12
C LEU A 73 -2.98 -5.13 -9.81
N SER A 74 -4.24 -5.24 -9.40
CA SER A 74 -5.31 -4.36 -9.88
C SER A 74 -5.04 -2.91 -9.46
N PRO A 75 -5.16 -1.93 -10.37
CA PRO A 75 -4.85 -0.54 -10.08
C PRO A 75 -6.02 0.19 -9.40
N ILE A 76 -6.34 -0.20 -8.16
CA ILE A 76 -7.55 0.21 -7.45
C ILE A 76 -7.76 1.73 -7.31
N ARG A 77 -6.68 2.54 -7.43
CA ARG A 77 -6.73 4.00 -7.32
C ARG A 77 -6.77 4.74 -8.67
N GLU A 78 -6.67 4.04 -9.80
CA GLU A 78 -6.53 4.65 -11.12
C GLU A 78 -7.68 5.61 -11.42
N ASP A 79 -8.92 5.17 -11.21
CA ASP A 79 -10.12 5.99 -11.41
C ASP A 79 -10.15 7.21 -10.48
N TRP A 80 -9.65 7.10 -9.26
CA TRP A 80 -9.56 8.23 -8.32
C TRP A 80 -8.57 9.28 -8.80
N ILE A 81 -7.45 8.84 -9.37
CA ILE A 81 -6.37 9.69 -9.86
C ILE A 81 -6.82 10.43 -11.13
N ILE A 82 -7.40 9.70 -12.09
CA ILE A 82 -7.88 10.25 -13.36
C ILE A 82 -9.13 11.11 -13.14
N GLY A 83 -10.10 10.61 -12.36
CA GLY A 83 -11.40 11.24 -12.12
C GLY A 83 -11.31 12.62 -11.44
N ARG A 84 -10.24 12.89 -10.69
CA ARG A 84 -9.95 14.23 -10.15
C ARG A 84 -9.71 15.29 -11.23
N GLY A 85 -9.30 14.88 -12.43
CA GLY A 85 -9.09 15.78 -13.56
C GLY A 85 -7.84 16.67 -13.46
N ASP A 86 -6.96 16.43 -12.49
CA ASP A 86 -5.75 17.22 -12.24
C ASP A 86 -4.48 16.63 -12.88
N VAL A 87 -4.58 15.45 -13.51
CA VAL A 87 -3.46 14.76 -14.17
C VAL A 87 -3.60 14.68 -15.68
N GLU A 88 -2.48 14.56 -16.38
CA GLU A 88 -2.39 14.27 -17.81
C GLU A 88 -1.37 13.14 -18.06
N GLU A 89 -1.64 12.31 -19.05
CA GLU A 89 -0.70 11.28 -19.52
C GLU A 89 0.49 11.91 -20.24
N TYR A 90 1.64 11.27 -20.15
CA TYR A 90 2.81 11.62 -20.96
C TYR A 90 3.64 10.38 -21.29
N LEU A 91 4.58 10.50 -22.23
CA LEU A 91 5.36 9.36 -22.74
C LEU A 91 6.31 8.71 -21.70
N GLY A 92 6.51 9.33 -20.55
CA GLY A 92 7.49 8.83 -19.58
C GLY A 92 8.94 9.04 -20.01
N ARG A 93 9.85 8.73 -19.07
CA ARG A 93 11.29 8.64 -19.37
C ARG A 93 11.57 7.24 -19.92
N LYS A 94 12.31 7.15 -21.03
CA LYS A 94 12.84 5.85 -21.49
C LYS A 94 13.92 5.33 -20.55
N VAL A 95 13.83 4.05 -20.20
CA VAL A 95 14.88 3.34 -19.45
C VAL A 95 16.14 3.28 -20.31
N LYS A 96 17.28 3.59 -19.71
CA LYS A 96 18.60 3.57 -20.35
C LYS A 96 19.47 2.44 -19.79
N PRO A 97 20.54 2.02 -20.48
CA PRO A 97 21.44 0.98 -19.98
C PRO A 97 22.02 1.28 -18.59
N GLU A 98 22.34 2.54 -18.29
CA GLU A 98 22.88 2.95 -16.99
C GLU A 98 21.89 2.77 -15.83
N ASP A 99 20.57 2.79 -16.10
CA ASP A 99 19.52 2.51 -15.11
C ASP A 99 19.52 1.05 -14.65
N ASN A 100 20.25 0.20 -15.38
CA ASN A 100 20.42 -1.22 -15.12
C ASN A 100 21.90 -1.57 -14.96
N GLY A 101 22.72 -0.61 -14.51
CA GLY A 101 24.13 -0.82 -14.20
C GLY A 101 25.01 -1.16 -15.41
N ASN A 102 24.57 -0.82 -16.63
CA ASN A 102 25.23 -1.17 -17.90
C ASN A 102 25.47 -2.68 -18.08
N ILE A 103 24.60 -3.51 -17.51
CA ILE A 103 24.62 -4.96 -17.70
C ILE A 103 24.10 -5.30 -19.10
N ALA A 104 24.74 -6.26 -19.78
CA ALA A 104 24.30 -6.75 -21.08
C ALA A 104 22.90 -7.38 -21.01
N ASP A 105 22.07 -7.18 -22.03
CA ASP A 105 20.65 -7.58 -22.02
C ASP A 105 20.41 -9.06 -21.73
N ASN A 106 21.29 -9.95 -22.18
CA ASN A 106 21.20 -11.40 -21.91
C ASN A 106 21.41 -11.78 -20.44
N LYS A 107 21.80 -10.83 -19.59
CA LYS A 107 21.96 -10.98 -18.14
C LYS A 107 20.91 -10.22 -17.35
N LEU A 108 20.03 -9.48 -18.03
CA LEU A 108 18.92 -8.76 -17.41
C LEU A 108 17.67 -9.62 -17.41
N VAL A 109 16.86 -9.46 -16.36
CA VAL A 109 15.48 -9.95 -16.41
C VAL A 109 14.74 -9.30 -17.57
N ASP A 110 13.72 -10.00 -18.06
CA ASP A 110 12.74 -9.41 -18.96
C ASP A 110 12.12 -8.17 -18.33
N GLU A 111 11.77 -7.21 -19.17
CA GLU A 111 11.03 -6.05 -18.72
C GLU A 111 9.63 -6.47 -18.26
N PHE A 112 9.12 -5.82 -17.22
CA PHE A 112 7.74 -6.01 -16.80
C PHE A 112 6.79 -5.72 -17.98
N PRO A 113 5.87 -6.63 -18.33
CA PRO A 113 5.18 -6.57 -19.61
C PRO A 113 4.04 -5.55 -19.61
N ASN A 114 3.44 -5.26 -18.47
CA ASN A 114 2.37 -4.27 -18.36
C ASN A 114 2.96 -2.85 -18.33
N LYS A 115 2.72 -2.09 -19.41
CA LYS A 115 3.24 -0.72 -19.58
C LYS A 115 2.07 0.25 -19.68
N ARG A 116 1.77 0.92 -18.59
CA ARG A 116 0.83 2.05 -18.58
C ARG A 116 1.55 3.34 -18.92
N LEU A 117 0.84 4.27 -19.57
CA LEU A 117 1.38 5.61 -19.73
C LEU A 117 1.43 6.27 -18.35
N PRO A 118 2.59 6.78 -17.92
CA PRO A 118 2.65 7.49 -16.67
C PRO A 118 1.86 8.80 -16.77
N VAL A 119 1.32 9.21 -15.64
CA VAL A 119 0.61 10.48 -15.47
C VAL A 119 1.48 11.48 -14.72
N ARG A 120 1.25 12.77 -14.99
CA ARG A 120 1.83 13.90 -14.27
C ARG A 120 0.74 14.93 -13.95
N GLY A 121 0.96 15.78 -12.96
CA GLY A 121 0.05 16.91 -12.71
C GLY A 121 -0.01 17.86 -13.90
N LYS A 122 -1.21 18.34 -14.23
CA LYS A 122 -1.40 19.41 -15.23
C LYS A 122 -0.72 20.68 -14.78
N SER A 123 -0.42 21.56 -15.73
CA SER A 123 0.15 22.88 -15.42
C SER A 123 -0.74 23.64 -14.42
N GLY A 124 -0.14 24.11 -13.32
CA GLY A 124 -0.85 24.82 -12.25
C GLY A 124 -1.74 23.94 -11.36
N LYS A 125 -1.68 22.61 -11.49
CA LYS A 125 -2.45 21.66 -10.68
C LYS A 125 -1.53 20.74 -9.87
N PRO A 126 -1.12 21.15 -8.65
CA PRO A 126 -0.43 20.26 -7.73
C PRO A 126 -1.32 19.09 -7.34
N VAL A 127 -0.76 17.89 -7.29
CA VAL A 127 -1.51 16.63 -7.11
C VAL A 127 -1.28 15.94 -5.76
N SER A 128 -0.58 16.61 -4.84
CA SER A 128 -0.26 16.03 -3.54
C SER A 128 -1.46 16.03 -2.60
N GLN A 129 -1.52 15.03 -1.72
CA GLN A 129 -2.55 14.97 -0.67
C GLN A 129 -2.51 16.20 0.24
N TYR A 130 -1.32 16.75 0.50
CA TYR A 130 -1.14 18.01 1.21
C TYR A 130 -1.84 19.20 0.52
N HIS A 131 -1.75 19.28 -0.81
CA HIS A 131 -2.40 20.33 -1.58
C HIS A 131 -3.92 20.26 -1.47
N TYR A 132 -4.50 19.07 -1.70
CA TYR A 132 -5.94 18.86 -1.55
C TYR A 132 -6.43 19.17 -0.14
N ALA A 133 -5.67 18.72 0.88
CA ALA A 133 -6.00 18.98 2.27
C ALA A 133 -6.03 20.48 2.60
N LYS A 134 -5.05 21.25 2.11
CA LYS A 134 -5.02 22.72 2.27
C LYS A 134 -6.18 23.44 1.57
N GLN A 135 -6.77 22.84 0.55
CA GLN A 135 -7.97 23.35 -0.12
C GLN A 135 -9.27 22.93 0.54
N GLY A 136 -9.22 22.16 1.63
CA GLY A 136 -10.41 21.65 2.31
C GLY A 136 -11.00 20.41 1.63
N ILE A 137 -10.35 19.86 0.60
CA ILE A 137 -10.83 18.72 -0.19
C ILE A 137 -10.50 17.42 0.55
N ILE A 138 -11.50 16.54 0.68
CA ILE A 138 -11.34 15.17 1.15
C ILE A 138 -11.26 14.27 -0.07
N THR A 139 -10.14 13.58 -0.24
CA THR A 139 -9.92 12.65 -1.36
C THR A 139 -10.40 11.24 -0.99
N PRO A 140 -10.62 10.35 -1.98
CA PRO A 140 -10.86 8.93 -1.71
C PRO A 140 -9.77 8.30 -0.84
N GLU A 141 -8.50 8.73 -0.98
CA GLU A 141 -7.41 8.23 -0.14
C GLU A 141 -7.52 8.67 1.32
N MET A 142 -8.04 9.87 1.60
CA MET A 142 -8.28 10.33 2.98
C MET A 142 -9.40 9.53 3.63
N GLU A 143 -10.48 9.21 2.91
CA GLU A 143 -11.54 8.34 3.41
C GLU A 143 -11.05 6.91 3.63
N PHE A 144 -10.31 6.35 2.66
CA PHE A 144 -9.73 5.01 2.76
C PHE A 144 -8.91 4.87 4.05
N VAL A 145 -8.02 5.82 4.32
CA VAL A 145 -7.22 5.85 5.54
C VAL A 145 -8.09 5.96 6.79
N ALA A 146 -9.09 6.85 6.80
CA ALA A 146 -9.94 7.04 7.97
C ALA A 146 -10.64 5.74 8.39
N ILE A 147 -11.20 5.02 7.42
CA ILE A 147 -11.82 3.70 7.63
C ILE A 147 -10.76 2.70 8.13
N ARG A 148 -9.59 2.64 7.47
CA ARG A 148 -8.53 1.67 7.78
C ARG A 148 -8.01 1.82 9.21
N GLU A 149 -7.83 3.06 9.66
CA GLU A 149 -7.33 3.39 10.99
C GLU A 149 -8.35 3.04 12.08
N ASN A 150 -9.65 3.08 11.79
CA ASN A 150 -10.65 2.71 12.76
C ASN A 150 -10.63 1.21 13.08
N MET A 151 -10.19 0.31 12.20
CA MET A 151 -10.22 -1.15 12.42
C MET A 151 -11.56 -1.65 12.98
N ALA A 152 -12.66 -1.07 12.49
CA ALA A 152 -14.00 -1.35 12.96
C ALA A 152 -14.26 -1.04 14.46
N ARG A 153 -13.52 -0.06 15.04
CA ARG A 153 -13.64 0.45 16.42
C ARG A 153 -15.08 0.78 16.85
N GLU A 154 -15.97 1.07 15.91
CA GLU A 154 -17.39 1.29 16.16
C GLU A 154 -18.12 0.08 16.75
N HIS A 155 -17.59 -1.14 16.60
CA HIS A 155 -18.19 -2.35 17.17
C HIS A 155 -17.99 -2.48 18.69
N ASP A 156 -16.94 -1.86 19.26
CA ASP A 156 -16.73 -1.79 20.70
C ASP A 156 -16.24 -0.39 21.14
N PRO A 157 -17.16 0.58 21.23
CA PRO A 157 -16.83 1.95 21.65
C PRO A 157 -16.21 2.04 23.04
N GLU A 158 -16.57 1.14 23.96
CA GLU A 158 -16.07 1.16 25.33
C GLU A 158 -14.62 0.64 25.41
N ALA A 159 -14.27 -0.40 24.64
CA ALA A 159 -12.87 -0.79 24.49
C ALA A 159 -12.05 0.31 23.82
N ALA A 160 -12.57 0.95 22.78
CA ALA A 160 -11.91 2.07 22.13
C ALA A 160 -11.63 3.22 23.10
N ARG A 161 -12.62 3.65 23.91
CA ARG A 161 -12.41 4.68 24.94
C ARG A 161 -11.38 4.28 25.98
N ARG A 162 -11.49 3.07 26.55
CA ARG A 162 -10.52 2.56 27.54
C ARG A 162 -9.10 2.57 27.01
N SER A 163 -8.87 2.16 25.76
CA SER A 163 -7.54 2.17 25.15
C SER A 163 -6.90 3.55 25.04
N ILE A 164 -7.70 4.62 25.01
CA ILE A 164 -7.24 6.01 24.99
C ILE A 164 -7.10 6.55 26.41
N GLU A 165 -8.09 6.32 27.28
CA GLU A 165 -8.12 6.85 28.65
C GLU A 165 -7.05 6.23 29.55
N ASP A 166 -6.76 4.94 29.36
CA ASP A 166 -5.78 4.19 30.16
C ASP A 166 -4.34 4.38 29.65
N ALA A 167 -4.13 5.19 28.61
CA ALA A 167 -2.83 5.38 27.95
C ALA A 167 -2.31 6.82 28.05
N GLU A 168 -0.99 6.97 28.24
CA GLU A 168 -0.30 8.26 28.13
C GLU A 168 0.18 8.48 26.69
N SER A 169 -0.25 9.57 26.06
CA SER A 169 0.07 9.91 24.67
C SER A 169 1.15 11.00 24.54
N PHE A 170 1.60 11.55 25.66
CA PHE A 170 2.51 12.68 25.80
C PHE A 170 2.01 13.92 25.05
N GLY A 171 0.71 14.19 25.12
CA GLY A 171 0.04 15.32 24.46
C GLY A 171 -0.23 15.10 22.97
N ALA A 172 -0.47 13.86 22.52
CA ALA A 172 -0.98 13.60 21.19
C ALA A 172 -2.48 13.90 21.10
N GLU A 173 -2.98 14.19 19.90
CA GLU A 173 -4.39 14.48 19.63
C GLU A 173 -5.03 13.27 18.93
N ILE A 174 -5.03 12.12 19.61
CA ILE A 174 -5.59 10.87 19.07
C ILE A 174 -7.12 10.90 19.27
N PRO A 175 -7.92 10.88 18.19
CA PRO A 175 -9.38 10.89 18.32
C PRO A 175 -9.90 9.49 18.65
N LEU A 176 -11.08 9.44 19.29
CA LEU A 176 -11.80 8.18 19.49
C LEU A 176 -12.10 7.48 18.17
N TYR A 177 -12.53 8.25 17.17
CA TYR A 177 -12.78 7.81 15.80
C TYR A 177 -12.02 8.70 14.82
N VAL A 178 -11.34 8.07 13.87
CA VAL A 178 -10.65 8.77 12.78
C VAL A 178 -11.67 9.05 11.68
N THR A 179 -11.95 10.33 11.41
CA THR A 179 -12.84 10.73 10.30
C THR A 179 -12.02 11.21 9.09
N PRO A 180 -12.61 11.23 7.88
CA PRO A 180 -11.93 11.78 6.70
C PRO A 180 -11.53 13.26 6.89
N GLU A 181 -12.34 14.05 7.62
CA GLU A 181 -12.02 15.44 7.99
C GLU A 181 -10.80 15.51 8.91
N PHE A 182 -10.69 14.61 9.89
CA PHE A 182 -9.52 14.55 10.77
C PHE A 182 -8.25 14.22 9.97
N VAL A 183 -8.32 13.23 9.07
CA VAL A 183 -7.19 12.89 8.19
C VAL A 183 -6.77 14.10 7.35
N ARG A 184 -7.74 14.78 6.73
CA ARG A 184 -7.50 16.01 5.97
C ARG A 184 -6.83 17.08 6.84
N ASP A 185 -7.30 17.30 8.06
CA ASP A 185 -6.75 18.33 8.95
C ASP A 185 -5.31 18.01 9.37
N GLU A 186 -4.99 16.75 9.65
CA GLU A 186 -3.62 16.33 9.96
C GLU A 186 -2.68 16.50 8.79
N LEU A 187 -3.14 16.18 7.57
CA LEU A 187 -2.42 16.45 6.34
C LEU A 187 -2.21 17.96 6.13
N ALA A 188 -3.26 18.77 6.26
CA ALA A 188 -3.20 20.21 6.09
C ALA A 188 -2.26 20.89 7.11
N LYS A 189 -2.18 20.35 8.33
CA LYS A 189 -1.23 20.81 9.36
C LYS A 189 0.19 20.29 9.14
N GLY A 190 0.40 19.34 8.24
CA GLY A 190 1.69 18.69 8.01
C GLY A 190 2.12 17.76 9.14
N ARG A 191 1.16 17.28 9.96
CA ARG A 191 1.40 16.31 11.05
C ARG A 191 1.28 14.86 10.60
N ALA A 192 0.72 14.63 9.41
CA ALA A 192 0.65 13.34 8.77
C ALA A 192 0.89 13.43 7.27
N ILE A 193 1.18 12.29 6.66
CA ILE A 193 1.31 12.10 5.21
C ILE A 193 0.57 10.84 4.77
N ILE A 194 0.19 10.80 3.48
CA ILE A 194 -0.26 9.58 2.80
C ILE A 194 0.67 9.42 1.56
N PRO A 195 1.63 8.48 1.56
CA PRO A 195 2.65 8.33 0.52
C PRO A 195 2.13 7.64 -0.76
N ASN A 196 1.52 8.43 -1.65
CA ASN A 196 0.61 7.91 -2.69
C ASN A 196 0.96 8.44 -4.07
N ASN A 197 2.07 7.99 -4.67
CA ASN A 197 2.43 8.44 -6.01
C ASN A 197 1.28 8.16 -7.00
N ILE A 198 0.99 9.13 -7.85
CA ILE A 198 -0.05 9.03 -8.90
C ILE A 198 0.27 7.97 -9.97
N ASN A 199 1.51 7.47 -10.01
CA ASN A 199 1.94 6.39 -10.89
C ASN A 199 2.05 5.03 -10.16
N HIS A 200 1.47 4.91 -8.96
CA HIS A 200 1.40 3.65 -8.21
C HIS A 200 -0.06 3.37 -7.80
N PRO A 201 -0.98 3.21 -8.78
CA PRO A 201 -2.41 3.05 -8.51
C PRO A 201 -2.81 1.72 -7.84
N GLU A 202 -1.92 0.73 -7.80
CA GLU A 202 -2.08 -0.55 -7.12
C GLU A 202 -2.06 -0.42 -5.60
N SER A 203 -1.43 0.65 -5.09
CA SER A 203 -1.23 0.84 -3.65
C SER A 203 -2.55 1.00 -2.90
N GLU A 204 -2.68 0.30 -1.78
CA GLU A 204 -3.73 0.54 -0.79
C GLU A 204 -3.31 1.70 0.14
N PRO A 205 -4.04 2.84 0.17
CA PRO A 205 -3.64 3.99 0.98
C PRO A 205 -3.45 3.68 2.46
N MET A 206 -2.48 4.38 3.07
CA MET A 206 -2.19 4.34 4.50
C MET A 206 -1.64 5.68 4.99
N ALA A 207 -1.87 6.04 6.25
CA ALA A 207 -1.32 7.27 6.82
C ALA A 207 -0.15 7.01 7.77
N ILE A 208 0.79 7.95 7.73
CA ILE A 208 1.92 8.05 8.66
C ILE A 208 1.79 9.37 9.39
N GLY A 209 1.58 9.32 10.70
CA GLY A 209 1.50 10.50 11.56
C GLY A 209 1.34 10.10 13.03
N ARG A 210 1.64 11.03 13.93
CA ARG A 210 1.66 10.76 15.38
C ARG A 210 0.30 10.32 15.95
N ASN A 211 -0.78 10.82 15.35
CA ASN A 211 -2.15 10.59 15.83
C ASN A 211 -2.86 9.40 15.15
N PHE A 212 -2.07 8.53 14.52
CA PHE A 212 -2.52 7.32 13.81
C PHE A 212 -1.84 6.09 14.41
N LEU A 213 -2.24 4.89 13.99
CA LEU A 213 -1.53 3.65 14.36
C LEU A 213 -0.04 3.78 14.00
N VAL A 214 0.85 3.29 14.86
CA VAL A 214 2.28 3.23 14.54
C VAL A 214 2.48 2.31 13.34
N LYS A 215 3.27 2.78 12.38
CA LYS A 215 3.54 2.07 11.12
C LYS A 215 4.98 1.55 11.10
N ILE A 216 5.20 0.40 10.47
CA ILE A 216 6.50 -0.25 10.35
C ILE A 216 6.91 -0.41 8.89
N ASN A 217 8.22 -0.32 8.63
CA ASN A 217 8.81 -0.47 7.31
C ASN A 217 9.69 -1.72 7.25
N ALA A 218 9.58 -2.49 6.18
CA ALA A 218 10.52 -3.56 5.86
C ALA A 218 11.48 -3.12 4.74
N ASN A 219 12.77 -3.43 4.91
CA ASN A 219 13.77 -3.20 3.87
C ASN A 219 13.99 -4.49 3.08
N ILE A 220 13.87 -4.39 1.76
CA ILE A 220 14.24 -5.46 0.81
C ILE A 220 15.38 -4.96 -0.08
N GLY A 221 15.77 -5.78 -1.06
CA GLY A 221 16.77 -5.40 -2.03
C GLY A 221 17.83 -6.47 -2.24
N ASN A 222 18.47 -6.37 -3.41
CA ASN A 222 19.43 -7.34 -3.90
C ASN A 222 20.85 -6.97 -3.44
N SER A 223 21.63 -7.98 -3.07
CA SER A 223 23.06 -7.88 -2.77
C SER A 223 23.90 -8.31 -3.98
N ALA A 224 25.14 -7.81 -4.04
CA ALA A 224 26.11 -8.18 -5.08
C ALA A 224 26.30 -9.71 -5.23
N VAL A 225 26.02 -10.48 -4.18
CA VAL A 225 26.37 -11.90 -4.07
C VAL A 225 25.18 -12.83 -4.41
N THR A 226 23.95 -12.49 -4.05
CA THR A 226 22.76 -13.36 -4.21
C THR A 226 21.47 -12.53 -4.30
N SER A 227 20.70 -12.68 -5.38
CA SER A 227 19.21 -12.69 -5.39
C SER A 227 18.63 -12.68 -6.82
N SER A 228 17.44 -13.24 -7.00
CA SER A 228 16.63 -13.23 -8.23
C SER A 228 15.39 -12.32 -8.10
N VAL A 229 14.74 -11.97 -9.22
CA VAL A 229 13.53 -11.13 -9.19
C VAL A 229 12.40 -11.79 -8.39
N ALA A 230 12.22 -13.09 -8.58
CA ALA A 230 11.24 -13.87 -7.83
C ALA A 230 11.47 -13.81 -6.31
N GLU A 231 12.73 -13.87 -5.87
CA GLU A 231 13.07 -13.70 -4.45
C GLU A 231 12.82 -12.28 -3.94
N GLU A 232 13.07 -11.24 -4.74
CA GLU A 232 12.76 -9.86 -4.33
C GLU A 232 11.24 -9.65 -4.19
N VAL A 233 10.46 -10.14 -5.15
CA VAL A 233 8.99 -10.09 -5.07
C VAL A 233 8.50 -10.91 -3.88
N GLU A 234 9.03 -12.11 -3.65
CA GLU A 234 8.64 -12.91 -2.48
C GLU A 234 9.03 -12.24 -1.16
N LYS A 235 10.20 -11.59 -1.06
CA LYS A 235 10.55 -10.82 0.13
C LYS A 235 9.56 -9.69 0.40
N MET A 236 9.10 -9.00 -0.65
CA MET A 236 8.07 -7.98 -0.54
C MET A 236 6.75 -8.59 -0.05
N VAL A 237 6.25 -9.62 -0.73
CA VAL A 237 4.98 -10.31 -0.38
C VAL A 237 5.03 -10.85 1.03
N TRP A 238 6.14 -11.48 1.42
CA TRP A 238 6.35 -12.01 2.75
C TRP A 238 6.37 -10.89 3.81
N ALA A 239 7.04 -9.78 3.54
CA ALA A 239 7.08 -8.65 4.47
C ALA A 239 5.69 -8.07 4.73
N ILE A 240 4.92 -7.77 3.67
CA ILE A 240 3.57 -7.21 3.81
C ILE A 240 2.60 -8.24 4.40
N ARG A 241 2.79 -9.54 4.14
CA ARG A 241 2.00 -10.63 4.76
C ARG A 241 2.08 -10.61 6.29
N TRP A 242 3.23 -10.21 6.84
CA TRP A 242 3.48 -10.19 8.28
C TRP A 242 3.39 -8.80 8.92
N GLY A 243 2.78 -7.84 8.22
CA GLY A 243 2.44 -6.54 8.81
C GLY A 243 3.38 -5.39 8.45
N ALA A 244 4.29 -5.55 7.49
CA ALA A 244 5.00 -4.38 6.96
C ALA A 244 4.01 -3.43 6.29
N ASP A 245 3.94 -2.18 6.75
CA ASP A 245 3.07 -1.15 6.18
C ASP A 245 3.67 -0.50 4.93
N THR A 246 5.00 -0.37 4.92
CA THR A 246 5.76 0.10 3.78
C THR A 246 6.94 -0.82 3.51
N VAL A 247 7.35 -0.89 2.25
CA VAL A 247 8.54 -1.63 1.83
C VAL A 247 9.48 -0.70 1.09
N MET A 248 10.76 -0.74 1.45
CA MET A 248 11.81 0.02 0.78
C MET A 248 12.77 -0.91 0.05
N ASP A 249 12.88 -0.74 -1.26
CA ASP A 249 13.94 -1.37 -2.06
C ASP A 249 15.26 -0.63 -1.88
N LEU A 250 16.18 -1.25 -1.13
CA LEU A 250 17.54 -0.78 -0.88
C LEU A 250 18.57 -1.47 -1.79
N SER A 251 18.15 -2.02 -2.93
CA SER A 251 19.05 -2.64 -3.91
C SER A 251 20.21 -1.71 -4.28
N THR A 252 21.44 -2.25 -4.21
CA THR A 252 22.67 -1.50 -4.50
C THR A 252 23.52 -2.15 -5.60
N GLY A 253 24.49 -1.39 -6.13
CA GLY A 253 25.50 -1.87 -7.05
C GLY A 253 25.00 -2.09 -8.49
N ARG A 254 25.73 -2.91 -9.27
CA ARG A 254 25.41 -3.20 -10.68
C ARG A 254 24.05 -3.90 -10.88
N LYS A 255 23.40 -4.35 -9.81
CA LYS A 255 22.08 -4.99 -9.81
C LYS A 255 20.95 -4.11 -9.29
N ARG A 256 21.16 -2.81 -9.06
CA ARG A 256 20.03 -1.87 -8.97
C ARG A 256 19.44 -1.74 -10.36
N LEU A 257 18.53 -2.66 -10.69
CA LEU A 257 17.91 -2.76 -11.99
C LEU A 257 16.53 -2.12 -11.87
N VAL A 258 16.32 -1.02 -12.59
CA VAL A 258 14.98 -0.42 -12.72
C VAL A 258 13.95 -1.46 -13.17
N LYS A 259 14.37 -2.48 -13.92
CA LYS A 259 13.51 -3.62 -14.28
C LYS A 259 12.99 -4.41 -13.08
N ILE A 260 13.77 -4.61 -12.03
CA ILE A 260 13.31 -5.30 -10.80
C ILE A 260 12.28 -4.42 -10.08
N LEU A 261 12.54 -3.11 -10.02
CA LEU A 261 11.64 -2.17 -9.37
C LEU A 261 10.25 -2.18 -10.01
N PHE A 262 10.13 -2.38 -11.33
CA PHE A 262 8.83 -2.52 -12.00
C PHE A 262 8.04 -3.79 -11.64
N TYR A 263 8.69 -4.84 -11.12
CA TYR A 263 7.99 -6.00 -10.59
C TYR A 263 7.57 -5.81 -9.12
N LEU A 264 8.19 -4.87 -8.41
CA LEU A 264 7.93 -4.58 -7.00
C LEU A 264 6.85 -3.49 -6.82
N LEU A 265 6.84 -2.50 -7.69
CA LEU A 265 5.78 -1.49 -7.79
C LEU A 265 4.57 -2.08 -8.51
#